data_AF-A0A659S6S8-F1
#
_entry.id   AF-A0A659S6S8-F1
#
_cell.length_a   1.000
_cell.length_b   1.000
_cell.length_c   1.000
_cell.angle_alpha   90.00
_cell.angle_beta   90.00
_cell.angle_gamma   90.00
#
_symmetry.space_group_name_H-M   'P 1'
#
loop_
_entity.id
_entity.type
_entity.pdbx_description
1 polymer ?
#
loop_
_entity_poly.entity_id
_entity_poly.type
_entity_poly.pdbx_seq_one_letter_code
_entity_poly.pdbx_strand_id
1 'polypeptide(L)' 'TSLLNPRQLHLLHNHYAPTRTEVAHARLVVEAAEAAAREGLGVVSLNGKMVDSPVIERARLVLSRAELSGIREE' A
#
# COMPACT_ATOMS: atom_id res chain seq x y z
N THR A 1 30.37 -8.69 -13.77
CA THR A 1 29.52 -9.87 -13.52
C THR A 1 28.74 -9.62 -12.25
N SER A 2 27.42 -9.57 -12.34
CA SER A 2 26.50 -9.11 -11.29
C SER A 2 26.61 -9.97 -10.02
N LEU A 3 26.99 -9.35 -8.90
CA LEU A 3 26.98 -9.95 -7.57
C LEU A 3 25.68 -9.53 -6.87
N LEU A 4 24.57 -10.12 -7.32
CA LEU A 4 23.31 -10.08 -6.57
C LEU A 4 23.25 -11.35 -5.71
N ASN A 5 23.50 -11.18 -4.42
CA ASN A 5 23.51 -12.27 -3.46
C ASN A 5 22.05 -12.70 -3.16
N PRO A 6 21.62 -13.94 -3.47
CA PRO A 6 20.21 -14.36 -3.37
C PRO A 6 19.66 -14.46 -1.94
N ARG A 7 20.53 -14.30 -0.92
CA ARG A 7 20.18 -14.52 0.49
C ARG A 7 19.34 -13.40 1.09
N GLN A 8 19.14 -12.28 0.38
CA GLN A 8 18.26 -11.20 0.81
C GLN A 8 16.82 -11.33 0.31
N LEU A 9 16.49 -12.38 -0.46
CA LEU A 9 15.13 -12.62 -0.97
C LEU A 9 14.18 -13.34 0.00
N HIS A 10 14.64 -13.75 1.19
CA HIS A 10 13.82 -14.55 2.12
C HIS A 10 13.10 -13.78 3.23
N LEU A 11 13.33 -12.46 3.37
CA LEU A 11 12.58 -11.63 4.35
C LEU A 11 11.30 -11.00 3.77
N LEU A 12 11.02 -11.16 2.47
CA LEU A 12 9.95 -10.40 1.80
C LEU A 12 8.62 -11.16 1.64
N HIS A 13 8.54 -12.43 2.03
CA HIS A 13 7.44 -13.32 1.62
C HIS A 13 6.64 -13.99 2.76
N ASN A 14 6.85 -13.66 4.04
CA ASN A 14 6.22 -14.44 5.13
C ASN A 14 4.84 -13.96 5.65
N HIS A 15 4.24 -12.90 5.08
CA HIS A 15 2.92 -12.41 5.52
C HIS A 15 2.07 -11.96 4.31
N TYR A 16 1.67 -12.88 3.43
CA TYR A 16 1.04 -12.53 2.14
C TYR A 16 -0.36 -11.92 2.22
N ALA A 17 -1.13 -12.19 3.28
CA ALA A 17 -2.42 -11.55 3.49
C ALA A 17 -2.26 -10.31 4.38
N PRO A 18 -2.76 -9.14 3.94
CA PRO A 18 -2.65 -7.90 4.70
C PRO A 18 -3.50 -7.95 5.97
N THR A 19 -3.07 -7.19 6.96
CA THR A 19 -3.72 -7.16 8.28
C THR A 19 -4.87 -6.14 8.27
N ARG A 20 -5.83 -6.24 9.20
CA ARG A 20 -6.94 -5.26 9.28
C ARG A 20 -6.45 -3.82 9.35
N THR A 21 -5.36 -3.58 10.08
CA THR A 21 -4.75 -2.26 10.22
C THR A 21 -4.16 -1.76 8.90
N GLU A 22 -3.46 -2.63 8.15
CA GLU A 22 -2.93 -2.29 6.83
C GLU A 22 -4.03 -2.00 5.82
N VAL A 23 -5.11 -2.79 5.83
CA VAL A 23 -6.28 -2.57 4.97
C VAL A 23 -6.97 -1.26 5.31
N ALA A 24 -7.16 -0.96 6.60
CA ALA A 24 -7.75 0.30 7.04
C ALA A 24 -6.90 1.50 6.60
N HIS A 25 -5.58 1.44 6.78
CA HIS A 25 -4.68 2.49 6.31
C HIS A 25 -4.70 2.63 4.78
N ALA A 26 -4.70 1.52 4.04
CA ALA A 26 -4.77 1.53 2.59
C ALA A 26 -6.07 2.17 2.06
N ARG A 27 -7.21 1.95 2.73
CA ARG A 27 -8.46 2.64 2.41
C ARG A 27 -8.35 4.15 2.57
N LEU A 28 -7.80 4.61 3.70
CA LEU A 28 -7.59 6.05 3.95
C LEU A 28 -6.72 6.70 2.87
N VAL A 29 -5.66 6.02 2.43
CA VAL A 29 -4.79 6.49 1.36
C VAL A 29 -5.54 6.63 0.03
N VAL A 30 -6.34 5.64 -0.34
CA VAL A 30 -7.11 5.66 -1.59
C VAL A 30 -8.20 6.73 -1.55
N GLU A 31 -8.94 6.87 -0.43
CA GLU A 31 -9.93 7.94 -0.27
C GLU A 31 -9.30 9.33 -0.36
N ALA A 32 -8.15 9.54 0.29
CA ALA A 32 -7.42 10.80 0.19
C ALA A 32 -6.99 11.09 -1.24
N ALA A 33 -6.53 10.05 -1.97
CA ALA A 33 -6.17 10.18 -3.37
C ALA A 33 -7.36 10.52 -4.27
N GLU A 34 -8.52 9.92 -4.04
CA GLU A 34 -9.76 10.22 -4.77
C GLU A 34 -10.28 11.63 -4.44
N ALA A 35 -10.17 12.07 -3.19
CA ALA A 35 -10.50 13.44 -2.80
C ALA A 35 -9.59 14.46 -3.51
N ALA A 36 -8.27 14.24 -3.46
CA ALA A 36 -7.30 15.11 -4.13
C ALA A 36 -7.49 15.11 -5.66
N ALA A 37 -7.79 13.96 -6.26
CA ALA A 37 -8.08 13.86 -7.70
C ALA A 37 -9.34 14.64 -8.08
N ARG A 38 -10.39 14.64 -7.23
CA ARG A 38 -11.61 15.46 -7.43
C ARG A 38 -11.33 16.95 -7.33
N GLU A 39 -10.42 17.35 -6.45
CA GLU A 39 -9.99 18.74 -6.30
C GLU A 39 -8.98 19.18 -7.37
N GLY A 40 -8.48 18.25 -8.20
CA GLY A 40 -7.46 18.54 -9.21
C GLY A 40 -6.07 18.78 -8.60
N LEU A 41 -5.86 18.38 -7.35
CA LEU A 41 -4.58 18.48 -6.66
C LEU A 41 -3.68 17.33 -7.13
N GLY A 42 -2.59 17.66 -7.83
CA GLY A 42 -1.58 16.68 -8.26
C GLY A 42 -0.78 16.06 -7.11
N VAL A 43 -1.01 16.51 -5.87
CA VAL A 43 -0.36 16.03 -4.65
C VAL A 43 -1.41 15.66 -3.62
N VAL A 44 -1.32 14.45 -3.09
CA VAL A 44 -2.22 13.95 -2.05
C VAL A 44 -1.54 14.12 -0.70
N SER A 45 -2.23 14.68 0.29
CA SER A 45 -1.71 14.76 1.67
C SER A 45 -2.60 13.98 2.62
N LEU A 46 -2.05 12.97 3.29
CA LEU A 46 -2.74 12.20 4.32
C LEU A 46 -2.06 12.45 5.67
N ASN A 47 -2.80 12.95 6.67
CA ASN A 47 -2.28 13.26 8.00
C ASN A 47 -1.03 14.17 8.00
N GLY A 48 -0.97 15.13 7.08
CA GLY A 48 0.17 16.04 6.93
C GLY A 48 1.41 15.42 6.27
N LYS A 49 1.32 14.15 5.82
CA LYS A 49 2.36 13.52 5.00
C LYS A 49 1.94 13.52 3.55
N MET A 50 2.88 13.89 2.68
CA MET A 50 2.70 13.81 1.23
C MET A 50 2.65 12.34 0.83
N VAL A 51 1.61 11.98 0.09
CA VAL A 51 1.38 10.64 -0.43
C VAL A 51 1.62 10.70 -1.93
N ASP A 52 2.73 10.13 -2.36
CA ASP A 52 3.09 10.05 -3.76
C ASP A 52 2.30 8.95 -4.49
N SER A 53 2.26 9.03 -5.82
CA SER A 53 1.62 8.02 -6.67
C SER A 53 2.05 6.57 -6.36
N PRO A 54 3.34 6.25 -6.10
CA PRO A 54 3.74 4.88 -5.73
C PRO A 54 3.11 4.36 -4.43
N VAL A 55 2.82 5.26 -3.49
CA VAL A 55 2.18 4.90 -2.21
C VAL A 55 0.71 4.57 -2.43
N ILE A 56 0.03 5.33 -3.29
CA ILE A 56 -1.36 5.09 -3.69
C ILE A 56 -1.48 3.75 -4.41
N GLU A 57 -0.59 3.46 -5.36
CA GLU A 57 -0.54 2.16 -6.05
C GLU A 57 -0.31 1.01 -5.08
N ARG A 58 0.58 1.17 -4.10
CA ARG A 58 0.79 0.16 -3.08
C ARG A 58 -0.44 -0.05 -2.19
N ALA A 59 -1.15 1.02 -1.84
CA ALA A 59 -2.40 0.93 -1.08
C ALA A 59 -3.48 0.17 -1.86
N ARG A 60 -3.64 0.46 -3.16
CA ARG A 60 -4.54 -0.30 -4.05
C ARG A 60 -4.18 -1.78 -4.10
N LEU A 61 -2.88 -2.11 -4.19
CA LEU A 61 -2.40 -3.49 -4.18
C LEU A 61 -2.73 -4.21 -2.87
N VAL A 62 -2.60 -3.52 -1.73
CA VAL A 62 -2.98 -4.07 -0.41
C VAL A 62 -4.47 -4.38 -0.36
N LEU A 63 -5.34 -3.48 -0.84
CA LEU A 63 -6.78 -3.72 -0.91
C LEU A 63 -7.13 -4.89 -1.83
N SER A 64 -6.50 -4.96 -3.00
CA SER A 64 -6.70 -6.08 -3.93
C SER A 64 -6.23 -7.41 -3.32
N ARG A 65 -5.12 -7.42 -2.58
CA ARG A 65 -4.68 -8.61 -1.85
C ARG A 65 -5.64 -8.99 -0.73
N ALA A 66 -6.23 -8.01 -0.03
CA ALA A 66 -7.22 -8.26 1.01
C ALA A 66 -8.48 -8.93 0.45
N GLU A 67 -8.91 -8.53 -0.75
CA GLU A 67 -10.03 -9.16 -1.45
C GLU A 67 -9.71 -10.59 -1.89
N LEU A 68 -8.50 -10.83 -2.41
CA LEU A 68 -8.10 -12.14 -2.95
C LEU A 68 -7.70 -13.16 -1.89
N SER A 69 -7.00 -12.73 -0.84
CA SER A 69 -6.40 -13.61 0.18
C SER A 69 -7.08 -13.54 1.54
N GLY A 70 -8.10 -12.69 1.68
CA GLY A 70 -8.74 -12.39 2.95
C GLY A 70 -7.95 -11.40 3.80
N ILE A 71 -8.51 -11.04 4.96
CA ILE A 71 -7.91 -10.10 5.90
C ILE A 71 -7.53 -10.85 7.16
N ARG A 72 -6.30 -10.64 7.65
CA ARG A 72 -5.85 -11.21 8.92
C ARG A 72 -6.21 -10.29 10.08
N GLU A 73 -6.82 -10.83 11.12
CA GLU A 73 -6.86 -10.19 12.43
C GLU A 73 -5.51 -10.45 13.11
N GLU A 74 -4.72 -9.39 13.30
CA GLU A 74 -3.59 -9.40 14.24
C GLU A 74 -4.07 -8.99 15.63
#